data_AF-A0A1G1DYH7-F1
#
_entry.id   AF-A0A1G1DYH7-F1
#
_cell.length_a   1.000
_cell.length_b   1.000
_cell.length_c   1.000
_cell.angle_alpha   90.00
_cell.angle_beta   90.00
_cell.angle_gamma   90.00
#
_symmetry.space_group_name_H-M   'P 1'
#
loop_
_entity.id
_entity.type
_entity.pdbx_description
1 polymer ?
#
loop_
_entity_poly.entity_id
_entity_poly.type
_entity_poly.pdbx_seq_one_letter_code
_entity_poly.pdbx_strand_id
1 'polypeptide(L)'
;MLPLKKLIVHTHHIATHFTNALFPVSAALITLYLITDNPSFETACYYSMIFGLMSIPVAYGSGFYDWRTRFQGRRTFIFDNKVVFGIIFFILAIMVVIWRSYDGGIMYSIGLNKWLYVTLVYSLTGIATWLGYLGGKFI
;
A
#
# COMPACT_ATOMS: atom_id res chain seq x y z
N MET A 1 3.09 18.80 -25.97
CA MET A 1 2.11 18.51 -24.91
C MET A 1 1.67 17.06 -25.07
N LEU A 2 1.95 16.18 -24.11
CA LEU A 2 1.40 14.82 -24.11
C LEU A 2 -0.13 14.92 -23.96
N PRO A 3 -0.92 14.18 -24.75
CA PRO A 3 -2.38 14.18 -24.57
C PRO A 3 -2.70 13.67 -23.16
N LEU A 4 -3.53 14.41 -22.41
CA LEU A 4 -3.85 14.19 -20.99
C LEU A 4 -4.16 12.72 -20.66
N LYS A 5 -4.81 12.02 -21.59
CA LYS A 5 -5.16 10.60 -21.49
C LYS A 5 -3.93 9.67 -21.37
N LYS A 6 -2.84 9.94 -22.09
CA LYS A 6 -1.58 9.15 -21.98
C LYS A 6 -0.89 9.37 -20.64
N LEU A 7 -0.95 10.59 -20.11
CA LEU A 7 -0.34 10.91 -18.82
C LEU A 7 -1.01 10.11 -17.70
N ILE A 8 -2.34 10.07 -17.66
CA ILE A 8 -3.09 9.38 -16.59
C ILE A 8 -2.83 7.88 -16.57
N VAL A 9 -2.77 7.22 -17.74
CA VAL A 9 -2.45 5.79 -17.85
C VAL A 9 -1.04 5.51 -17.33
N HIS A 10 -0.07 6.34 -17.70
CA HIS A 10 1.30 6.16 -17.24
C HIS A 10 1.41 6.40 -15.72
N THR A 11 0.68 7.39 -15.19
CA THR A 11 0.57 7.67 -13.76
C THR A 11 -0.07 6.50 -13.00
N HIS A 12 -1.07 5.81 -13.58
CA HIS A 12 -1.70 4.65 -12.96
C HIS A 12 -0.70 3.52 -12.70
N HIS A 13 0.06 3.15 -13.72
CA HIS A 13 1.06 2.09 -13.61
C HIS A 13 2.17 2.48 -12.62
N ILE A 14 2.66 3.72 -12.69
CA ILE A 14 3.67 4.22 -11.75
C ILE A 14 3.15 4.17 -10.31
N ALA A 15 1.96 4.74 -10.05
CA ALA A 15 1.41 4.83 -8.71
C ALA A 15 1.07 3.45 -8.12
N THR A 16 0.56 2.52 -8.94
CA THR A 16 0.28 1.14 -8.49
C THR A 16 1.56 0.37 -8.17
N HIS A 17 2.61 0.47 -9.01
CA HIS A 17 3.90 -0.16 -8.71
C HIS A 17 4.57 0.45 -7.49
N PHE A 18 4.55 1.78 -7.36
CA PHE A 18 5.12 2.47 -6.21
C PHE A 18 4.42 2.07 -4.91
N THR A 19 3.09 2.07 -4.90
CA THR A 19 2.29 1.59 -3.76
C THR A 19 2.61 0.12 -3.45
N ASN A 20 2.55 -0.76 -4.46
CA ASN A 20 2.78 -2.19 -4.26
C ASN A 20 4.23 -2.55 -3.89
N ALA A 21 5.20 -1.67 -4.13
CA ALA A 21 6.59 -1.87 -3.73
C ALA A 21 6.86 -1.39 -2.30
N LEU A 22 6.30 -0.25 -1.89
CA LEU A 22 6.62 0.37 -0.61
C LEU A 22 6.13 -0.44 0.60
N PHE A 23 4.98 -1.11 0.54
CA PHE A 23 4.53 -1.94 1.67
C PHE A 23 5.38 -3.20 1.89
N PRO A 24 5.76 -3.98 0.84
CA PRO A 24 6.77 -5.03 0.98
C PRO A 24 8.12 -4.51 1.49
N VAL A 25 8.56 -3.33 1.04
CA VAL A 25 9.78 -2.69 1.58
C VAL A 25 9.62 -2.38 3.06
N SER A 26 8.48 -1.85 3.49
CA SER A 26 8.18 -1.63 4.91
C SER A 26 8.24 -2.93 5.73
N ALA A 27 7.70 -4.04 5.21
CA ALA A 27 7.82 -5.35 5.85
C ALA A 27 9.27 -5.84 5.93
N ALA A 28 10.08 -5.62 4.89
CA ALA A 28 11.51 -5.94 4.94
C ALA A 28 12.24 -5.09 6.00
N LEU A 29 11.95 -3.79 6.06
CA LEU A 29 12.55 -2.87 7.02
C LEU A 29 12.17 -3.21 8.47
N ILE A 30 10.90 -3.53 8.76
CA ILE A 30 10.51 -3.95 10.12
C ILE A 30 11.16 -5.30 10.49
N THR A 31 11.37 -6.20 9.52
CA THR A 31 12.13 -7.45 9.72
C THR A 31 13.58 -7.14 10.12
N LEU A 32 14.24 -6.22 9.40
CA LEU A 32 15.60 -5.80 9.71
C LEU A 32 15.70 -5.18 11.11
N TYR A 33 14.71 -4.36 11.51
CA TYR A 33 14.64 -3.89 12.89
C TYR A 33 14.56 -5.05 13.90
N LEU A 34 13.69 -6.05 13.68
CA LEU A 34 13.55 -7.19 14.60
C LEU A 34 14.83 -8.03 14.76
N ILE A 35 15.66 -8.09 13.71
CA ILE A 35 16.91 -8.88 13.72
C ILE A 35 18.08 -8.06 14.30
N THR A 36 18.13 -6.76 14.02
CA THR A 36 19.31 -5.92 14.32
C THR A 36 19.11 -5.00 15.53
N ASP A 37 17.87 -4.82 15.97
CA ASP A 37 17.43 -3.84 16.97
C ASP A 37 17.83 -2.38 16.62
N ASN A 38 18.19 -2.11 15.35
CA ASN A 38 18.60 -0.79 14.92
C ASN A 38 17.36 0.09 14.62
N PRO A 39 17.10 1.16 15.40
CA PRO A 39 15.90 1.99 15.29
C PRO A 39 15.74 2.70 13.94
N SER A 40 16.82 2.82 13.17
CA SER A 40 16.80 3.44 11.83
C SER A 40 15.92 2.65 10.87
N PHE A 41 15.88 1.32 10.97
CA PHE A 41 15.05 0.48 10.11
C PHE A 41 13.56 0.62 10.42
N GLU A 42 13.21 0.75 11.69
CA GLU A 42 11.84 0.99 12.14
C GLU A 42 11.34 2.36 11.66
N THR A 43 12.19 3.39 11.80
CA THR A 43 11.90 4.75 11.30
C THR A 43 11.74 4.75 9.77
N ALA A 44 12.59 4.02 9.05
CA ALA A 44 12.49 3.88 7.60
C ALA A 44 11.21 3.13 7.18
N CYS A 45 10.81 2.09 7.92
CA CYS A 45 9.55 1.37 7.72
C CYS A 45 8.36 2.33 7.81
N TYR A 46 8.32 3.17 8.86
CA TYR A 46 7.28 4.16 9.07
C TYR A 46 7.19 5.16 7.91
N TYR A 47 8.31 5.76 7.49
CA TYR A 47 8.30 6.70 6.36
C TYR A 47 7.92 6.02 5.04
N SER A 48 8.41 4.81 4.79
CA SER A 48 8.01 4.01 3.63
C SER A 48 6.49 3.79 3.59
N MET A 49 5.86 3.51 4.74
CA MET A 49 4.40 3.38 4.83
C MET A 49 3.67 4.72 4.61
N ILE A 50 4.21 5.85 5.07
CA ILE A 50 3.63 7.18 4.79
C ILE A 50 3.62 7.44 3.28
N PHE A 51 4.76 7.25 2.60
CA PHE A 51 4.83 7.45 1.15
C PHE A 51 3.92 6.48 0.39
N GLY A 52 3.84 5.22 0.85
CA GLY A 52 2.92 4.23 0.29
C GLY A 52 1.45 4.63 0.49
N LEU A 53 1.10 5.16 1.67
CA LEU A 53 -0.24 5.67 1.95
C LEU A 53 -0.60 6.85 1.05
N MET A 54 0.33 7.80 0.85
CA MET A 54 0.12 8.95 -0.03
C MET A 54 -0.07 8.56 -1.51
N SER A 55 0.53 7.45 -1.94
CA SER A 55 0.37 6.97 -3.32
C SER A 55 -0.93 6.20 -3.56
N ILE A 56 -1.59 5.68 -2.52
CA ILE A 56 -2.87 4.95 -2.63
C ILE A 56 -3.94 5.81 -3.35
N PRO A 57 -4.28 7.04 -2.91
CA PRO A 57 -5.28 7.87 -3.60
C PRO A 57 -4.98 8.08 -5.09
N VAL A 58 -3.71 8.26 -5.44
CA VAL A 58 -3.27 8.43 -6.83
C VAL A 58 -3.46 7.12 -7.61
N ALA A 59 -3.08 5.99 -7.04
CA ALA A 59 -3.22 4.67 -7.67
C ALA A 59 -4.69 4.30 -7.92
N TYR A 60 -5.56 4.51 -6.94
CA TYR A 60 -6.99 4.18 -7.06
C TYR A 60 -7.75 5.19 -7.92
N GLY A 61 -7.48 6.49 -7.77
CA GLY A 61 -8.11 7.52 -8.59
C GLY A 61 -7.81 7.34 -10.08
N SER A 62 -6.55 7.08 -10.41
CA SER A 62 -6.14 6.77 -11.79
C SER A 62 -6.71 5.43 -12.28
N GLY A 63 -6.81 4.41 -11.41
CA GLY A 63 -7.42 3.13 -11.76
C GLY A 63 -8.92 3.22 -12.06
N PHE A 64 -9.64 4.05 -11.31
CA PHE A 64 -11.06 4.31 -11.57
C PHE A 64 -11.28 5.07 -12.88
N TYR A 65 -10.38 6.00 -13.22
CA TYR A 65 -10.39 6.68 -14.52
C TYR A 65 -10.15 5.70 -15.68
N ASP A 66 -9.16 4.81 -15.55
CA ASP A 66 -8.88 3.78 -16.56
C ASP A 66 -10.05 2.81 -16.71
N TRP A 67 -10.70 2.42 -15.61
CA TRP A 67 -11.91 1.60 -15.64
C TRP A 67 -13.04 2.25 -16.44
N ARG A 68 -13.35 3.53 -16.21
CA ARG A 68 -14.41 4.22 -16.97
C ARG A 68 -14.03 4.43 -18.43
N THR A 69 -12.79 4.79 -18.72
CA THR A 69 -12.41 5.23 -20.08
C THR A 69 -11.91 4.13 -21.01
N ARG A 70 -11.18 3.14 -20.50
CA ARG A 70 -10.61 2.03 -21.29
C ARG A 70 -11.46 0.78 -21.20
N PHE A 71 -12.00 0.48 -20.03
CA PHE A 71 -12.84 -0.70 -19.80
C PHE A 71 -14.34 -0.41 -19.91
N GLN A 72 -14.72 0.80 -20.35
CA GLN A 72 -16.11 1.23 -20.55
C GLN A 72 -17.00 1.04 -19.31
N GLY A 73 -16.41 1.08 -18.11
CA GLY A 73 -17.14 0.83 -16.86
C GLY A 73 -17.64 -0.61 -16.70
N ARG A 74 -17.12 -1.57 -17.48
CA ARG A 74 -17.54 -2.97 -17.38
C ARG A 74 -17.11 -3.53 -16.03
N ARG A 75 -18.08 -4.00 -15.24
CA ARG A 75 -17.80 -4.71 -13.99
C ARG A 75 -17.36 -6.14 -14.28
N THR A 76 -16.30 -6.54 -13.61
CA THR A 76 -15.78 -7.91 -13.64
C THR A 76 -15.47 -8.31 -12.20
N PHE A 77 -15.43 -9.62 -11.94
CA PHE A 77 -15.04 -10.14 -10.62
C PHE A 77 -13.70 -9.55 -10.16
N ILE A 78 -12.75 -9.35 -11.07
CA ILE A 78 -11.43 -8.79 -10.77
C ILE A 78 -11.53 -7.31 -10.36
N PHE A 79 -12.37 -6.53 -11.05
CA PHE A 79 -12.57 -5.11 -10.71
C PHE A 79 -13.25 -4.95 -9.35
N ASP A 80 -14.32 -5.71 -9.09
CA ASP A 80 -15.06 -5.65 -7.83
C ASP A 80 -14.12 -6.02 -6.64
N ASN A 81 -13.29 -7.05 -6.78
CA ASN A 81 -12.29 -7.40 -5.77
C ASN A 81 -11.26 -6.28 -5.57
N LYS A 82 -10.74 -5.66 -6.64
CA LYS A 82 -9.77 -4.56 -6.52
C LYS A 82 -10.33 -3.38 -5.75
N VAL A 83 -11.61 -3.05 -5.94
CA VAL A 83 -12.25 -1.96 -5.20
C VAL A 83 -12.37 -2.32 -3.72
N VAL A 84 -12.88 -3.52 -3.40
CA VAL A 84 -13.07 -3.96 -2.01
C VAL A 84 -11.74 -4.06 -1.27
N PHE A 85 -10.79 -4.83 -1.79
CA PHE A 85 -9.46 -4.98 -1.17
C PHE A 85 -8.72 -3.64 -1.11
N GLY A 86 -8.95 -2.74 -2.06
CA GLY A 86 -8.35 -1.43 -2.05
C GLY A 86 -8.86 -0.49 -0.99
N ILE A 87 -10.17 -0.50 -0.72
CA ILE A 87 -10.75 0.26 0.39
C ILE A 87 -10.23 -0.29 1.73
N ILE A 88 -10.23 -1.62 1.90
CA ILE A 88 -9.69 -2.28 3.09
C ILE A 88 -8.22 -1.89 3.29
N PHE A 89 -7.42 -1.97 2.22
CA PHE A 89 -6.01 -1.61 2.23
C PHE A 89 -5.78 -0.15 2.65
N PHE A 90 -6.56 0.77 2.09
CA PHE A 90 -6.43 2.20 2.41
C PHE A 90 -6.77 2.49 3.87
N ILE A 91 -7.89 1.95 4.37
CA ILE A 91 -8.29 2.13 5.77
C ILE A 91 -7.24 1.53 6.70
N LEU A 92 -6.76 0.32 6.41
CA LEU A 92 -5.76 -0.35 7.23
C LEU A 92 -4.43 0.42 7.23
N ALA A 93 -4.00 0.94 6.08
CA ALA A 93 -2.78 1.74 5.97
C ALA A 93 -2.88 3.04 6.78
N ILE A 94 -4.03 3.72 6.71
CA ILE A 94 -4.32 4.91 7.55
C ILE A 94 -4.23 4.53 9.03
N MET A 95 -4.92 3.48 9.45
CA MET A 95 -4.94 3.06 10.86
C MET A 95 -3.54 2.75 11.39
N VAL A 96 -2.71 2.01 10.63
CA VAL A 96 -1.34 1.66 11.03
C VAL A 96 -0.44 2.89 11.12
N VAL A 97 -0.49 3.77 10.12
CA VAL A 97 0.32 5.01 10.11
C VAL A 97 -0.10 5.93 11.24
N ILE A 98 -1.41 6.11 11.46
CA ILE A 98 -1.93 6.94 12.56
C ILE A 98 -1.54 6.37 13.91
N TRP A 99 -1.70 5.06 14.11
CA TRP A 99 -1.33 4.41 15.38
C TRP A 99 0.14 4.65 15.71
N ARG A 100 1.04 4.43 14.74
CA ARG A 100 2.48 4.69 14.90
C ARG A 100 2.83 6.18 15.08
N SER A 101 1.98 7.08 14.59
CA SER A 101 2.16 8.53 14.78
C SER A 101 1.78 8.97 16.20
N TYR A 102 0.78 8.32 16.82
CA TYR A 102 0.39 8.59 18.20
C TYR A 102 1.30 7.90 19.22
N ASP A 103 1.67 6.65 18.95
CA ASP A 103 2.59 5.89 19.80
C ASP A 103 3.90 5.68 19.06
N GLY A 104 4.84 6.59 19.30
CA GLY A 104 6.20 6.48 18.76
C GLY A 104 7.00 5.31 19.32
N GLY A 105 6.52 4.75 20.44
CA GLY A 105 7.17 3.72 21.24
C GLY A 105 6.74 2.29 20.92
N ILE A 106 5.81 2.06 19.99
CA ILE A 106 5.15 0.76 19.78
C ILE A 106 6.16 -0.40 19.70
N MET A 107 7.24 -0.21 18.94
CA MET A 107 8.24 -1.25 18.71
C MET A 107 9.23 -1.44 19.86
N TYR A 108 9.40 -0.42 20.71
CA TYR A 108 10.25 -0.46 21.91
C TYR A 108 9.50 -1.01 23.13
N SER A 109 8.17 -1.07 23.07
CA SER A 109 7.35 -1.66 24.13
C SER A 109 7.52 -3.19 24.19
N ILE A 110 7.61 -3.72 25.40
CA ILE A 110 7.52 -5.17 25.64
C ILE A 110 6.03 -5.50 25.76
N GLY A 111 5.46 -6.18 24.76
CA GLY A 111 4.06 -6.59 24.83
C GLY A 111 3.41 -6.99 23.51
N LEU A 112 2.11 -7.27 23.59
CA LEU A 112 1.26 -7.69 22.47
C LEU A 112 1.19 -6.62 21.36
N ASN A 113 1.26 -5.34 21.72
CA ASN A 113 1.14 -4.22 20.77
C ASN A 113 2.23 -4.24 19.69
N LYS A 114 3.47 -4.59 20.06
CA LYS A 114 4.59 -4.76 19.13
C LYS A 114 4.25 -5.79 18.05
N TRP A 115 3.81 -6.97 18.46
CA TRP A 115 3.49 -8.06 17.53
C TRP A 115 2.24 -7.81 16.71
N LEU A 116 1.25 -7.13 17.29
CA LEU A 116 0.06 -6.68 16.57
C LEU A 116 0.43 -5.70 15.47
N TYR A 117 1.27 -4.71 15.77
CA TYR A 117 1.77 -3.75 14.78
C TYR A 117 2.55 -4.44 13.65
N VAL A 118 3.49 -5.33 13.98
CA VAL A 118 4.23 -6.13 12.99
C VAL A 118 3.28 -6.92 12.10
N THR A 119 2.28 -7.60 12.69
CA THR A 119 1.27 -8.38 11.94
C THR A 119 0.46 -7.51 10.98
N LEU A 120 0.11 -6.29 11.38
CA LEU A 120 -0.59 -5.34 10.52
C LEU A 120 0.29 -4.89 9.34
N VAL A 121 1.58 -4.62 9.57
CA VAL A 121 2.54 -4.28 8.49
C VAL A 121 2.64 -5.43 7.46
N TYR A 122 2.72 -6.68 7.92
CA TYR A 122 2.71 -7.84 7.00
C TYR A 122 1.37 -8.03 6.31
N SER A 123 0.25 -7.74 6.98
CA SER A 123 -1.09 -7.81 6.38
C SER A 123 -1.23 -6.80 5.24
N LEU A 124 -0.71 -5.58 5.40
CA LEU A 124 -0.64 -4.59 4.32
C LEU A 124 0.17 -5.12 3.13
N THR A 125 1.30 -5.78 3.38
CA THR A 125 2.09 -6.43 2.33
C THR A 125 1.32 -7.53 1.60
N GLY A 126 0.58 -8.37 2.33
CA GLY A 126 -0.27 -9.41 1.76
C GLY A 126 -1.35 -8.84 0.85
N ILE A 127 -2.04 -7.78 1.29
CA ILE A 127 -3.08 -7.12 0.50
C ILE A 127 -2.47 -6.43 -0.74
N ALA A 128 -1.35 -5.72 -0.60
CA ALA A 128 -0.65 -5.10 -1.72
C ALA A 128 -0.22 -6.12 -2.79
N THR A 129 0.31 -7.26 -2.36
CA THR A 129 0.70 -8.36 -3.25
C THR A 129 -0.51 -8.95 -3.97
N TRP A 130 -1.61 -9.17 -3.25
CA TRP A 130 -2.86 -9.66 -3.83
C TRP A 130 -3.44 -8.71 -4.88
N LEU A 131 -3.45 -7.40 -4.59
CA LEU A 131 -3.86 -6.37 -5.53
C LEU A 131 -2.97 -6.32 -6.78
N GLY A 132 -1.66 -6.50 -6.61
CA GLY A 132 -0.70 -6.66 -7.70
C GLY A 132 -0.98 -7.89 -8.57
N TYR A 133 -1.25 -9.04 -7.95
CA TYR A 133 -1.63 -10.27 -8.64
C TYR A 133 -2.92 -10.10 -9.47
N LEU A 134 -3.95 -9.46 -8.90
CA LEU A 134 -5.17 -9.11 -9.62
C LEU A 134 -4.90 -8.14 -10.78
N GLY A 135 -3.87 -7.28 -10.66
CA GLY A 135 -3.39 -6.40 -11.72
C GLY A 135 -2.80 -7.14 -12.91
N GLY A 136 -1.97 -8.16 -12.67
CA GLY A 136 -1.36 -8.97 -13.71
C GLY A 136 -2.34 -9.76 -14.58
N LYS A 137 -3.57 -10.01 -14.09
CA LYS A 137 -4.62 -10.71 -14.85
C LYS A 137 -5.34 -9.83 -15.89
N PHE A 138 -5.07 -8.53 -15.93
CA PHE A 138 -5.65 -7.61 -16.91
C PHE A 138 -4.76 -7.36 -18.14
N ILE A 139 -3.62 -8.06 -18.22
CA ILE A 139 -2.68 -8.01 -19.34
C ILE A 139 -3.12 -9.02 -20.40
#